data_AF-A0A953B9R3-F1
#
_entry.id   AF-A0A953B9R3-F1
#
_cell.length_a   1.000
_cell.length_b   1.000
_cell.length_c   1.000
_cell.angle_alpha   90.00
_cell.angle_beta   90.00
_cell.angle_gamma   90.00
#
_symmetry.space_group_name_H-M   'P 1'
#
loop_
_entity.id
_entity.type
_entity.pdbx_description
1 polymer ?
#
loop_
_entity_poly.entity_id
_entity_poly.type
_entity_poly.pdbx_seq_one_letter_code
_entity_poly.pdbx_strand_id
1 'polypeptide(L)'
;MRKLAIADPEVMRIAIQQEIVRSDESRYDHRLHGLLLVTGGQSCQQVAELFGENRRTIQRWVKRFETHGLEGMREGERPGRPAKLAAKRWAAVGRDLRRDPAAFGLAGHLWDGKLLGEHLRRRYDVTLGVRQCQRLFGQMGFRFRKPRPQVAQSDPVKVAAFKKTTASGKAPGR
;
A
#
# COMPACT_ATOMS: atom_id res chain seq x y z
N MET A 1 -14.36 -52.25 19.11
CA MET A 1 -14.93 -51.05 18.43
C MET A 1 -14.35 -50.97 17.02
N ARG A 2 -15.18 -50.73 16.00
CA ARG A 2 -14.71 -50.62 14.60
C ARG A 2 -14.04 -49.26 14.39
N LYS A 3 -12.81 -49.25 13.89
CA LYS A 3 -12.12 -48.00 13.53
C LYS A 3 -12.86 -47.35 12.36
N LEU A 4 -13.27 -46.10 12.54
CA LEU A 4 -13.82 -45.30 11.45
C LEU A 4 -12.65 -44.87 10.55
N ALA A 5 -12.87 -44.93 9.23
CA ALA A 5 -11.87 -44.57 8.23
C ALA A 5 -12.51 -43.61 7.22
N ILE A 6 -11.71 -42.65 6.75
CA ILE A 6 -12.08 -41.71 5.69
C ILE A 6 -11.50 -42.26 4.38
N ALA A 7 -12.29 -42.21 3.30
CA ALA A 7 -11.81 -42.56 1.97
C ALA A 7 -10.78 -41.54 1.47
N ASP A 8 -9.76 -41.98 0.74
CA ASP A 8 -8.69 -41.14 0.19
C ASP A 8 -8.05 -40.20 1.23
N PRO A 9 -7.44 -40.76 2.31
CA PRO A 9 -7.03 -39.99 3.48
C PRO A 9 -6.02 -38.87 3.16
N GLU A 10 -5.14 -39.06 2.19
CA GLU A 10 -4.17 -38.04 1.79
C GLU A 10 -4.83 -36.83 1.10
N VAL A 11 -5.80 -37.08 0.21
CA VAL A 11 -6.56 -36.02 -0.46
C VAL A 11 -7.43 -35.27 0.56
N MET A 12 -8.10 -36.02 1.44
CA MET A 12 -8.95 -35.44 2.47
C MET A 12 -8.14 -34.64 3.51
N ARG A 13 -6.93 -35.09 3.86
CA ARG A 13 -6.02 -34.34 4.73
C ARG A 13 -5.71 -32.96 4.14
N ILE A 14 -5.38 -32.89 2.85
CA ILE A 14 -5.09 -31.62 2.16
C ILE A 14 -6.33 -30.73 2.14
N ALA A 15 -7.51 -31.28 1.81
CA ALA A 15 -8.76 -30.51 1.77
C ALA A 15 -9.13 -29.94 3.15
N ILE A 16 -8.98 -30.73 4.21
CA ILE A 16 -9.23 -30.29 5.61
C ILE A 16 -8.22 -29.20 6.01
N GLN A 17 -6.95 -29.36 5.67
CA GLN A 17 -5.93 -28.34 5.94
C GLN A 17 -6.24 -27.03 5.22
N GLN A 18 -6.70 -27.08 3.96
CA GLN A 18 -7.12 -25.90 3.22
C GLN A 18 -8.33 -25.21 3.88
N GLU A 19 -9.30 -25.99 4.34
CA GLU A 19 -10.48 -25.46 5.04
C GLU A 19 -10.10 -24.80 6.37
N ILE A 20 -9.17 -25.39 7.13
CA ILE A 20 -8.62 -24.78 8.36
C ILE A 20 -7.98 -23.42 8.08
N VAL A 21 -7.26 -23.28 6.96
CA VAL A 21 -6.57 -22.04 6.60
C VAL A 21 -7.51 -20.97 6.04
N ARG A 22 -8.70 -21.37 5.56
CA ARG A 22 -9.64 -20.51 4.83
C ARG A 22 -10.12 -19.30 5.64
N SER A 23 -10.37 -19.46 6.94
CA SER A 23 -10.90 -18.40 7.80
C SER A 23 -9.95 -18.03 8.94
N ASP A 24 -10.07 -16.81 9.45
CA ASP A 24 -9.29 -16.36 10.61
C ASP A 24 -9.69 -17.12 11.89
N GLU A 25 -10.97 -17.44 12.04
CA GLU A 25 -11.52 -18.20 13.18
C GLU A 25 -11.04 -19.65 13.17
N SER A 26 -11.10 -20.33 12.03
CA SER A 26 -10.59 -21.71 11.88
C SER A 26 -9.10 -21.79 12.20
N ARG A 27 -8.30 -20.79 11.76
CA ARG A 27 -6.88 -20.70 12.12
C ARG A 27 -6.67 -20.43 13.61
N TYR A 28 -7.51 -19.61 14.22
CA TYR A 28 -7.47 -19.35 15.66
C TYR A 28 -7.70 -20.64 16.44
N ASP A 29 -8.78 -21.36 16.16
CA ASP A 29 -9.13 -22.61 16.84
C ASP A 29 -8.09 -23.71 16.58
N HIS A 30 -7.53 -23.79 15.38
CA HIS A 30 -6.46 -24.74 15.08
C HIS A 30 -5.22 -24.50 15.96
N ARG A 31 -4.83 -23.24 16.18
CA ARG A 31 -3.74 -22.87 17.09
C ARG A 31 -4.08 -23.27 18.53
N LEU A 32 -5.32 -23.03 18.98
CA LEU A 32 -5.78 -23.40 20.32
C LEU A 32 -5.76 -24.91 20.54
N HIS A 33 -6.21 -25.72 19.58
CA HIS A 33 -6.11 -27.18 19.68
C HIS A 33 -4.66 -27.65 19.78
N GLY A 34 -3.73 -27.02 19.04
CA GLY A 34 -2.31 -27.31 19.14
C GLY A 34 -1.77 -27.03 20.55
N LEU A 35 -2.14 -25.88 21.13
CA LEU A 35 -1.80 -25.54 22.51
C LEU A 35 -2.41 -26.52 23.51
N LEU A 36 -3.66 -26.93 23.32
CA LEU A 36 -4.33 -27.90 24.18
C LEU A 36 -3.55 -29.22 24.25
N LEU A 37 -3.08 -29.72 23.11
CA LEU A 37 -2.25 -30.93 23.06
C LEU A 37 -0.90 -30.74 23.79
N VAL A 38 -0.27 -29.58 23.65
CA VAL A 38 0.97 -29.25 24.39
C VAL A 38 0.70 -29.19 25.89
N THR A 39 -0.39 -28.55 26.33
CA THR A 39 -0.78 -28.51 27.75
C THR A 39 -1.12 -29.89 28.29
N GLY A 40 -1.56 -30.82 27.42
CA GLY A 40 -1.75 -32.23 27.73
C GLY A 40 -0.46 -33.05 27.77
N GLY A 41 0.72 -32.42 27.70
CA GLY A 41 2.02 -33.06 27.84
C GLY A 41 2.66 -33.53 26.54
N GLN A 42 2.05 -33.28 25.38
CA GLN A 42 2.69 -33.61 24.10
C GLN A 42 3.80 -32.61 23.76
N SER A 43 4.89 -33.13 23.19
CA SER A 43 5.97 -32.28 22.67
C SER A 43 5.53 -31.52 21.40
N CYS A 44 6.17 -30.38 21.14
CA CYS A 44 5.94 -29.62 19.89
C CYS A 44 6.19 -30.44 18.62
N GLN A 45 7.04 -31.47 18.67
CA GLN A 45 7.30 -32.35 17.53
C GLN A 45 6.10 -33.27 17.27
N GLN A 46 5.56 -33.90 18.31
CA GLN A 46 4.39 -34.78 18.19
C GLN A 46 3.15 -34.03 17.68
N VAL A 47 2.90 -32.83 18.21
CA VAL A 47 1.79 -31.99 17.75
C VAL A 47 1.96 -31.58 16.28
N ALA A 48 3.19 -31.26 15.87
CA ALA A 48 3.51 -30.92 14.50
C ALA A 48 3.23 -32.10 13.54
N GLU A 49 3.63 -33.32 13.91
CA GLU A 49 3.34 -34.52 13.14
C GLU A 49 1.84 -34.82 13.02
N LEU A 50 1.09 -34.63 14.13
CA LEU A 50 -0.36 -34.81 14.13
C LEU A 50 -1.07 -33.84 13.19
N PHE A 51 -0.64 -32.58 13.16
CA PHE A 51 -1.29 -31.53 12.37
C PHE A 51 -0.75 -31.43 10.93
N GLY A 52 0.40 -32.03 10.65
CA GLY A 52 1.12 -31.82 9.39
C GLY A 52 1.78 -30.44 9.32
N GLU A 53 2.18 -29.91 10.47
CA GLU A 53 2.81 -28.60 10.64
C GLU A 53 4.33 -28.72 10.83
N ASN A 54 5.04 -27.60 10.76
CA ASN A 54 6.45 -27.57 11.15
C ASN A 54 6.58 -27.45 12.68
N ARG A 55 7.51 -28.20 13.31
CA ARG A 55 7.82 -28.06 14.76
C ARG A 55 8.02 -26.61 15.20
N ARG A 56 8.72 -25.79 14.37
CA ARG A 56 8.96 -24.37 14.66
C ARG A 56 7.66 -23.55 14.67
N THR A 57 6.65 -23.94 13.91
CA THR A 57 5.33 -23.29 13.92
C THR A 57 4.67 -23.48 15.29
N ILE A 58 4.63 -24.72 15.80
CA ILE A 58 4.06 -25.03 17.11
C ILE A 58 4.82 -24.29 18.23
N GLN A 59 6.16 -24.30 18.19
CA GLN A 59 6.99 -23.55 19.14
C GLN A 59 6.67 -22.05 19.14
N ARG A 60 6.41 -21.46 17.96
CA ARG A 60 6.01 -20.05 17.85
C ARG A 60 4.64 -19.80 18.46
N TRP A 61 3.69 -20.73 18.31
CA TRP A 61 2.38 -20.61 18.95
C TRP A 61 2.51 -20.64 20.47
N VAL A 62 3.26 -21.60 21.02
CA VAL A 62 3.52 -21.69 22.47
C VAL A 62 4.13 -20.39 22.99
N LYS A 63 5.24 -19.94 22.39
CA LYS A 63 5.91 -18.70 22.82
C LYS A 63 4.99 -17.48 22.75
N ARG A 64 4.19 -17.38 21.67
CA ARG A 64 3.27 -16.25 21.48
C ARG A 64 2.13 -16.30 22.50
N PHE A 65 1.65 -17.48 22.86
CA PHE A 65 0.66 -17.66 23.92
C PHE A 65 1.23 -17.29 25.29
N GLU A 66 2.44 -17.73 25.62
CA GLU A 66 3.11 -17.34 26.88
C GLU A 66 3.32 -15.82 26.99
N THR A 67 3.54 -15.14 25.86
CA THR A 67 3.79 -13.69 25.84
C THR A 67 2.50 -12.86 25.85
N HIS A 68 1.46 -13.31 25.13
CA HIS A 68 0.27 -12.49 24.81
C HIS A 68 -1.07 -13.16 25.15
N GLY A 69 -1.05 -14.35 25.76
CA GLY A 69 -2.25 -15.13 26.06
C GLY A 69 -3.08 -15.49 24.82
N LEU A 70 -4.39 -15.62 25.01
CA LEU A 70 -5.35 -15.93 23.94
C LEU A 70 -5.36 -14.88 22.82
N GLU A 71 -5.17 -13.60 23.15
CA GLU A 71 -5.12 -12.52 22.15
C GLU A 71 -3.97 -12.71 21.16
N GLY A 72 -2.84 -13.28 21.59
CA GLY A 72 -1.74 -13.64 20.69
C GLY A 72 -2.10 -14.68 19.63
N MET A 73 -3.13 -15.49 19.86
CA MET A 73 -3.56 -16.53 18.92
C MET A 73 -4.48 -15.98 17.83
N ARG A 74 -5.06 -14.79 18.00
CA ARG A 74 -5.89 -14.15 16.97
C ARG A 74 -5.02 -13.75 15.78
N GLU A 75 -5.61 -13.78 14.59
CA GLU A 75 -4.92 -13.21 13.44
C GLU A 75 -4.84 -11.69 13.66
N GLY A 76 -3.63 -11.15 13.70
CA GLY A 76 -3.43 -9.70 13.76
C GLY A 76 -3.62 -9.08 12.38
N GLU A 77 -3.85 -7.76 12.35
CA GLU A 77 -3.68 -7.01 11.11
C GLU A 77 -2.26 -7.26 10.59
N ARG A 78 -2.14 -7.75 9.35
CA ARG A 78 -0.85 -7.85 8.69
C ARG A 78 -0.50 -6.43 8.25
N PRO A 79 0.41 -5.70 8.93
CA PRO A 79 0.87 -4.45 8.37
C PRO A 79 1.49 -4.81 7.03
N GLY A 80 0.88 -4.31 5.94
CA GLY A 80 1.43 -4.47 4.61
C GLY A 80 2.86 -3.91 4.56
N ARG A 81 3.49 -3.95 3.38
CA ARG A 81 4.83 -3.38 3.21
C ARG A 81 4.90 -1.99 3.87
N PRO A 82 5.80 -1.76 4.84
CA PRO A 82 5.85 -0.49 5.55
C PRO A 82 5.98 0.62 4.52
N ALA A 83 5.08 1.61 4.62
CA ALA A 83 5.11 2.75 3.72
C ALA A 83 6.50 3.41 3.85
N LYS A 84 7.17 3.64 2.72
CA LYS A 84 8.50 4.30 2.69
C LYS A 84 8.51 5.68 3.36
N LEU A 85 7.34 6.24 3.69
CA LEU A 85 7.17 7.52 4.34
C LEU A 85 6.05 7.42 5.40
N ALA A 86 6.34 7.89 6.62
CA ALA A 86 5.33 8.01 7.67
C ALA A 86 4.22 9.01 7.27
N ALA A 87 2.98 8.78 7.72
CA ALA A 87 1.82 9.62 7.36
C ALA A 87 2.04 11.13 7.58
N LYS A 88 2.72 11.52 8.67
CA LYS A 88 3.08 12.92 8.97
C LYS A 88 3.96 13.55 7.89
N ARG A 89 4.88 12.77 7.30
CA ARG A 89 5.76 13.23 6.22
C ARG A 89 5.00 13.37 4.89
N TRP A 90 3.99 12.54 4.64
CA TRP A 90 3.14 12.69 3.45
C TRP A 90 2.34 13.99 3.44
N ALA A 91 1.81 14.39 4.61
CA ALA A 91 1.14 15.68 4.74
C ALA A 91 2.08 16.86 4.45
N ALA A 92 3.36 16.75 4.82
CA ALA A 92 4.37 17.76 4.51
C ALA A 92 4.68 17.83 3.01
N VAL A 93 4.84 16.68 2.35
CA VAL A 93 5.01 16.61 0.88
C VAL A 93 3.80 17.24 0.17
N GLY A 94 2.58 16.96 0.63
CA GLY A 94 1.38 17.57 0.06
C GLY A 94 1.31 19.10 0.22
N ARG A 95 1.89 19.67 1.29
CA ARG A 95 2.04 21.12 1.45
C ARG A 95 3.11 21.69 0.52
N ASP A 96 4.24 21.01 0.38
CA ASP A 96 5.32 21.43 -0.52
C ASP A 96 4.84 21.46 -1.98
N LEU A 97 4.06 20.46 -2.40
CA LEU A 97 3.49 20.36 -3.75
C LEU A 97 2.51 21.48 -4.12
N ARG A 98 2.01 22.25 -3.14
CA ARG A 98 1.17 23.45 -3.38
C ARG A 98 1.99 24.71 -3.64
N ARG A 99 3.30 24.67 -3.42
CA ARG A 99 4.24 25.76 -3.71
C ARG A 99 4.93 25.50 -5.05
N ASP A 100 5.57 26.50 -5.61
CA ASP A 100 6.37 26.38 -6.83
C ASP A 100 7.65 25.55 -6.55
N PRO A 101 8.05 24.59 -7.42
CA PRO A 101 9.34 23.87 -7.29
C PRO A 101 10.55 24.80 -7.12
N ALA A 102 10.52 26.00 -7.71
CA ALA A 102 11.57 27.01 -7.56
C ALA A 102 11.80 27.43 -6.09
N ALA A 103 10.77 27.39 -5.24
CA ALA A 103 10.90 27.66 -3.81
C ALA A 103 11.75 26.62 -3.06
N PHE A 104 12.06 25.49 -3.71
CA PHE A 104 12.90 24.41 -3.20
C PHE A 104 14.23 24.27 -3.97
N GLY A 105 14.57 25.27 -4.79
CA GLY A 105 15.81 25.28 -5.58
C GLY A 105 15.80 24.26 -6.72
N LEU A 106 14.62 23.96 -7.27
CA LEU A 106 14.45 23.06 -8.42
C LEU A 106 14.20 23.87 -9.70
N ALA A 107 14.79 23.43 -10.81
CA ALA A 107 14.66 24.10 -12.10
C ALA A 107 13.33 23.72 -12.79
N GLY A 108 12.26 24.43 -12.44
CA GLY A 108 10.95 24.29 -13.10
C GLY A 108 9.84 25.08 -12.39
N HIS A 109 8.79 25.43 -13.14
CA HIS A 109 7.62 26.18 -12.64
C HIS A 109 6.41 25.29 -12.31
N LEU A 110 6.48 24.01 -12.69
CA LEU A 110 5.42 23.02 -12.46
C LEU A 110 6.03 21.74 -11.94
N TRP A 111 5.34 21.10 -11.00
CA TRP A 111 5.74 19.79 -10.50
C TRP A 111 5.58 18.71 -11.58
N ASP A 112 6.64 17.94 -11.78
CA ASP A 112 6.62 16.71 -12.56
C ASP A 112 7.20 15.54 -11.75
N GLY A 113 7.22 14.35 -12.33
CA GLY A 113 7.72 13.16 -11.65
C GLY A 113 9.22 13.20 -11.31
N LYS A 114 10.03 13.94 -12.10
CA LYS A 114 11.47 14.07 -11.89
C LYS A 114 11.75 15.05 -10.75
N LEU A 115 11.12 16.22 -10.79
CA LEU A 115 11.22 17.26 -9.77
C LEU A 115 10.71 16.76 -8.42
N LEU A 116 9.61 16.00 -8.38
CA LEU A 116 9.15 15.38 -7.14
C LEU A 116 10.14 14.32 -6.62
N GLY A 117 10.71 13.50 -7.49
CA GLY A 117 11.75 12.53 -7.09
C GLY A 117 12.97 13.22 -6.48
N GLU A 118 13.41 14.32 -7.08
CA GLU A 118 14.52 15.12 -6.57
C GLU A 118 14.19 15.81 -5.24
N HIS A 119 12.99 16.38 -5.11
CA HIS A 119 12.50 16.99 -3.87
C HIS A 119 12.47 15.98 -2.72
N LEU A 120 11.93 14.78 -2.97
CA LEU A 120 11.86 13.71 -1.97
C LEU A 120 13.25 13.25 -1.55
N ARG A 121 14.20 13.16 -2.50
CA ARG A 121 15.59 12.83 -2.19
C ARG A 121 16.26 13.91 -1.35
N ARG A 122 16.16 15.19 -1.73
CA ARG A 122 16.87 16.30 -1.07
C ARG A 122 16.29 16.63 0.31
N ARG A 123 14.97 16.61 0.49
CA ARG A 123 14.30 17.09 1.71
C ARG A 123 13.85 15.99 2.66
N TYR A 124 13.60 14.79 2.15
CA TYR A 124 13.02 13.68 2.92
C TYR A 124 13.88 12.41 2.93
N ASP A 125 15.05 12.44 2.27
CA ASP A 125 15.97 11.30 2.10
C ASP A 125 15.28 10.05 1.52
N VAL A 126 14.37 10.27 0.56
CA VAL A 126 13.53 9.22 0.00
C VAL A 126 13.74 9.11 -1.51
N THR A 127 14.26 7.96 -1.93
CA THR A 127 14.47 7.64 -3.33
C THR A 127 13.29 6.84 -3.89
N LEU A 128 12.57 7.46 -4.83
CA LEU A 128 11.49 6.85 -5.60
C LEU A 128 11.75 6.97 -7.09
N GLY A 129 11.31 5.97 -7.85
CA GLY A 129 11.36 6.05 -9.32
C GLY A 129 10.35 7.06 -9.86
N VAL A 130 10.64 7.66 -11.02
CA VAL A 130 9.79 8.70 -11.64
C VAL A 130 8.33 8.24 -11.80
N ARG A 131 8.08 6.99 -12.18
CA ARG A 131 6.71 6.43 -12.29
C ARG A 131 5.99 6.38 -10.93
N GLN A 132 6.72 6.10 -9.85
CA GLN A 132 6.16 6.13 -8.50
C GLN A 132 5.81 7.57 -8.11
N CYS A 133 6.70 8.53 -8.38
CA CYS A 133 6.43 9.95 -8.17
C CYS A 133 5.20 10.44 -8.95
N GLN A 134 5.03 10.01 -10.20
CA GLN A 134 3.84 10.35 -11.00
C GLN A 134 2.55 9.79 -10.38
N ARG A 135 2.58 8.55 -9.88
CA ARG A 135 1.43 7.95 -9.17
C ARG A 135 1.07 8.71 -7.89
N LEU A 136 2.05 9.28 -7.20
CA LEU A 136 1.83 10.04 -5.96
C LEU A 136 0.97 11.28 -6.18
N PHE A 137 1.08 11.96 -7.33
CA PHE A 137 0.22 13.09 -7.63
C PHE A 137 -1.26 12.72 -7.58
N GLY A 138 -1.64 11.59 -8.20
CA GLY A 138 -3.01 11.09 -8.18
C GLY A 138 -3.47 10.69 -6.78
N GLN A 139 -2.61 10.01 -6.01
CA GLN A 139 -2.92 9.61 -4.63
C GLN A 139 -3.13 10.80 -3.69
N MET A 140 -2.46 11.92 -3.94
CA MET A 140 -2.61 13.16 -3.16
C MET A 140 -3.66 14.12 -3.73
N GLY A 141 -4.42 13.68 -4.74
CA GLY A 141 -5.51 14.47 -5.32
C GLY A 141 -5.06 15.58 -6.28
N PHE A 142 -3.80 15.61 -6.71
CA PHE A 142 -3.32 16.54 -7.73
C PHE A 142 -3.70 16.05 -9.13
N ARG A 143 -4.15 16.97 -9.98
CA ARG A 143 -4.45 16.71 -11.39
C ARG A 143 -3.32 17.22 -12.27
N PHE A 144 -2.96 16.42 -13.28
CA PHE A 144 -1.96 16.81 -14.25
C PHE A 144 -2.46 18.01 -15.07
N ARG A 145 -1.67 19.09 -15.12
CA ARG A 145 -1.93 20.23 -16.01
C ARG A 145 -0.97 20.16 -17.18
N LYS A 146 -1.49 20.10 -18.40
CA LYS A 146 -0.67 20.28 -19.59
C LYS A 146 -0.23 21.75 -19.65
N PRO A 147 1.08 22.04 -19.77
CA PRO A 147 1.53 23.41 -20.05
C PRO A 147 0.84 23.90 -21.32
N ARG A 148 0.27 25.12 -21.29
CA ARG A 148 -0.22 25.75 -22.51
C ARG A 148 1.03 26.09 -23.34
N PRO A 149 1.12 25.66 -24.62
CA PRO A 149 2.27 26.03 -25.44
C PRO A 149 2.34 27.56 -25.52
N GLN A 150 3.43 28.15 -25.04
CA GLN A 150 3.77 29.52 -25.39
C GLN A 150 4.31 29.48 -26.82
N VAL A 151 3.62 30.16 -27.74
CA VAL A 151 4.09 30.34 -29.11
C VAL A 151 5.40 31.13 -29.05
N ALA A 152 6.51 30.50 -29.42
CA ALA A 152 7.86 31.04 -29.30
C ALA A 152 8.21 32.14 -30.33
N GLN A 153 7.23 32.71 -31.02
CA GLN A 153 7.42 33.84 -31.92
C GLN A 153 6.24 34.79 -31.83
N SER A 154 6.44 35.91 -31.16
CA SER A 154 5.63 37.10 -31.35
C SER A 154 6.59 38.27 -31.43
N ASP A 155 6.78 38.75 -32.66
CA ASP A 155 7.41 40.04 -32.93
C ASP A 155 6.75 41.12 -32.07
N PRO A 156 7.51 41.90 -31.29
CA PRO A 156 6.95 42.92 -30.40
C PRO A 156 6.16 44.03 -31.13
N VAL A 157 6.21 44.09 -32.46
CA VAL A 157 5.56 45.14 -33.28
C VAL A 157 4.09 44.82 -33.62
N LYS A 158 3.60 43.56 -33.52
CA LYS A 158 2.22 43.22 -33.91
C LYS A 158 1.18 43.23 -32.78
N VAL A 159 1.58 43.42 -31.52
CA VAL A 159 0.64 43.41 -30.37
C VAL A 159 -0.09 44.75 -30.19
N ALA A 160 0.39 45.85 -30.77
CA ALA A 160 -0.23 47.17 -30.62
C ALA A 160 -1.51 47.36 -31.46
N ALA A 161 -1.69 46.60 -32.55
CA ALA A 161 -2.82 46.79 -33.47
C ALA A 161 -4.11 46.06 -33.06
N PHE A 162 -4.07 45.08 -32.15
CA PHE A 162 -5.25 44.29 -31.78
C PHE A 162 -6.02 44.83 -30.57
N LYS A 163 -5.58 45.95 -29.96
CA LYS A 163 -6.33 46.63 -28.87
C LYS A 163 -7.32 47.69 -29.34
N LYS A 164 -7.46 47.92 -30.66
CA LYS A 164 -8.47 48.80 -31.23
C LYS A 164 -9.10 48.12 -32.42
N THR A 165 -10.44 48.10 -32.49
CA THR A 165 -11.32 47.44 -33.49
C THR A 165 -11.60 45.98 -33.09
N THR A 166 -12.82 45.58 -32.71
CA THR A 166 -14.07 45.77 -33.45
C THR A 166 -15.29 46.05 -32.57
N ALA A 167 -16.15 46.88 -33.15
CA ALA A 167 -17.49 47.26 -32.72
C ALA A 167 -18.47 46.09 -32.58
N SER A 168 -19.41 46.28 -31.65
CA SER A 168 -20.85 45.95 -31.73
C SER A 168 -21.32 45.12 -32.94
N GLY A 169 -21.84 43.92 -32.67
CA GLY A 169 -22.56 43.10 -33.65
C GLY A 169 -23.61 42.22 -32.99
N LYS A 170 -24.86 42.69 -33.05
CA LYS A 170 -26.14 42.11 -32.59
C LYS A 170 -26.40 40.72 -33.21
N ALA A 171 -26.86 39.74 -32.43
CA ALA A 171 -27.41 38.48 -32.94
C ALA A 171 -28.94 38.57 -33.06
N PRO A 172 -29.57 38.19 -34.21
CA PRO A 172 -31.00 37.95 -34.27
C PRO A 172 -31.35 36.50 -33.90
N GLY A 173 -32.56 36.31 -33.38
CA GLY A 173 -33.19 35.00 -33.12
C GLY A 173 -33.36 34.15 -34.38
N ARG A 174 -33.81 32.91 -34.32
CA ARG A 174 -34.81 32.30 -33.44
C ARG A 174 -34.52 30.80 -33.32
#